data_AF-A0A255ZW26-F1
#
_entry.id   AF-A0A255ZW26-F1
#
_cell.length_a   1.000
_cell.length_b   1.000
_cell.length_c   1.000
_cell.angle_alpha   90.00
_cell.angle_beta   90.00
_cell.angle_gamma   90.00
#
_symmetry.space_group_name_H-M   'P 1'
#
loop_
_entity.id
_entity.type
_entity.pdbx_description
1 polymer ?
#
loop_
_entity_poly.entity_id
_entity_poly.type
_entity_poly.pdbx_seq_one_letter_code
_entity_poly.pdbx_strand_id
1 'polypeptide(L)'
;MKFGKTIKIFLIDGDPNGRMSCELSNWSGKAYKIPRIKVKDCSDREDLTTSTGVYLLFGKDDDGKEQVYIGEAETILKRLNQQLTSKDFWNETIVFISKDDNLNKAHIKYLESRQHEIAKSANRYKVDNSIVPTQSSISESDRAEMEEFIEYIKLLVNTLGHKVFEEKREFKPKQKQATFFIKAARGADGQGEPTSDGFVVFKGSKAAATIVNSMTSNFITYRQKLIDEGVLVDKGDFFEFTDDYIFSSPSTAAVMVMGRNANGLTEWKSKDGKTLKDFETNEKTTKP
;
A
#
# COMPACT_ATOMS: atom_id res chain seq x y z
N MET A 1 -2.52 -9.82 22.00
CA MET A 1 -3.74 -10.42 21.41
C MET A 1 -4.27 -9.46 20.35
N LYS A 2 -4.78 -9.93 19.22
CA LYS A 2 -5.51 -9.07 18.26
C LYS A 2 -6.98 -9.08 18.65
N PHE A 3 -7.56 -7.92 18.90
CA PHE A 3 -8.97 -7.75 19.24
C PHE A 3 -9.73 -7.20 18.04
N GLY A 4 -11.01 -7.56 17.93
CA GLY A 4 -11.90 -6.93 16.95
C GLY A 4 -11.97 -5.42 17.18
N LYS A 5 -12.06 -4.64 16.11
CA LYS A 5 -12.20 -3.18 16.15
C LYS A 5 -13.44 -2.77 15.37
N THR A 6 -14.21 -1.85 15.93
CA THR A 6 -15.38 -1.27 15.26
C THR A 6 -14.99 0.07 14.65
N ILE A 7 -15.20 0.19 13.34
CA ILE A 7 -15.02 1.44 12.59
C ILE A 7 -16.40 1.98 12.27
N LYS A 8 -16.70 3.19 12.73
CA LYS A 8 -17.93 3.91 12.40
C LYS A 8 -17.66 4.84 11.22
N ILE A 9 -18.24 4.52 10.08
CA ILE A 9 -18.19 5.35 8.86
C ILE A 9 -19.50 6.14 8.80
N PHE A 10 -19.39 7.45 8.62
CA PHE A 10 -20.52 8.35 8.44
C PHE A 10 -20.37 9.09 7.11
N LEU A 11 -21.31 8.83 6.19
CA LEU A 11 -21.39 9.49 4.89
C LEU A 11 -22.02 10.87 5.09
N ILE A 12 -21.19 11.92 5.09
CA ILE A 12 -21.61 13.28 5.43
C ILE A 12 -22.62 13.80 4.41
N ASP A 13 -22.40 13.49 3.14
CA ASP A 13 -23.25 13.94 2.03
C ASP A 13 -24.32 12.89 1.66
N GLY A 14 -24.41 11.76 2.39
CA GLY A 14 -25.28 10.63 2.02
C GLY A 14 -24.84 9.87 0.75
N ASP A 15 -23.69 10.22 0.17
CA ASP A 15 -23.12 9.64 -1.03
C ASP A 15 -21.81 8.90 -0.69
N PRO A 16 -21.63 7.62 -1.09
CA PRO A 16 -20.37 6.89 -0.91
C PRO A 16 -19.17 7.52 -1.62
N ASN A 17 -19.39 8.34 -2.66
CA ASN A 17 -18.35 9.10 -3.37
C ASN A 17 -18.19 10.54 -2.84
N GLY A 18 -18.97 10.92 -1.84
CA GLY A 18 -18.92 12.23 -1.20
C GLY A 18 -17.93 12.30 -0.04
N ARG A 19 -18.09 13.31 0.81
CA ARG A 19 -17.32 13.45 2.04
C ARG A 19 -17.78 12.40 3.05
N MET A 20 -16.84 11.81 3.77
CA MET A 20 -17.16 10.91 4.88
C MET A 20 -16.20 11.11 6.05
N SER A 21 -16.69 10.83 7.25
CA SER A 21 -15.87 10.77 8.45
C SER A 21 -15.81 9.35 8.99
N CYS A 22 -14.66 8.96 9.54
CA CYS A 22 -14.42 7.65 10.12
C CYS A 22 -13.84 7.77 11.51
N GLU A 23 -14.37 6.97 12.45
CA GLU A 23 -13.93 6.94 13.83
C GLU A 23 -13.79 5.49 14.32
N LEU A 24 -12.81 5.27 15.20
CA LEU A 24 -12.65 4.00 15.91
C LEU A 24 -13.27 4.11 17.31
N SER A 25 -13.92 3.04 17.76
CA SER A 25 -14.39 2.96 19.15
C SER A 25 -13.21 3.09 20.12
N ASN A 26 -13.38 3.94 21.14
CA ASN A 26 -12.39 4.23 22.20
C ASN A 26 -11.10 4.90 21.71
N TRP A 27 -11.14 5.56 20.55
CA TRP A 27 -10.03 6.38 20.07
C TRP A 27 -10.48 7.85 19.95
N SER A 28 -9.63 8.76 20.40
CA SER A 28 -9.83 10.22 20.33
C SER A 28 -9.57 10.79 18.93
N GLY A 29 -8.97 10.02 18.03
CA GLY A 29 -8.77 10.43 16.65
C GLY A 29 -10.06 10.40 15.82
N LYS A 30 -10.08 11.24 14.79
CA LYS A 30 -11.13 11.30 13.77
C LYS A 30 -10.49 11.43 12.40
N ALA A 31 -10.96 10.61 11.47
CA ALA A 31 -10.52 10.64 10.09
C ALA A 31 -11.59 11.25 9.19
N TYR A 32 -11.16 11.92 8.14
CA TYR A 32 -12.01 12.36 7.04
C TYR A 32 -11.47 11.85 5.73
N LYS A 33 -12.34 11.33 4.88
CA LYS A 33 -12.04 11.03 3.49
C LYS A 33 -12.82 12.04 2.63
N ILE A 34 -12.08 12.84 1.87
CA ILE A 34 -12.61 14.00 1.16
C ILE A 34 -12.15 13.92 -0.30
N PRO A 35 -13.07 13.79 -1.26
CA PRO A 35 -12.75 13.97 -2.67
C PRO A 35 -12.21 15.38 -2.90
N ARG A 36 -11.20 15.53 -3.77
CA ARG A 36 -10.59 16.83 -4.10
C ARG A 36 -11.62 17.89 -4.48
N ILE A 37 -12.63 17.50 -5.25
CA ILE A 37 -13.71 18.38 -5.71
C ILE A 37 -14.61 18.90 -4.57
N LYS A 38 -14.57 18.24 -3.40
CA LYS A 38 -15.40 18.53 -2.22
C LYS A 38 -14.65 19.28 -1.11
N VAL A 39 -13.37 19.61 -1.29
CA VAL A 39 -12.56 20.28 -0.26
C VAL A 39 -13.13 21.66 0.11
N LYS A 40 -13.65 22.40 -0.87
CA LYS A 40 -14.26 23.72 -0.63
C LYS A 40 -15.55 23.63 0.20
N ASP A 41 -16.25 22.51 0.10
CA ASP A 41 -17.51 22.30 0.81
C ASP A 41 -17.27 22.07 2.32
N CYS A 42 -16.05 21.72 2.73
CA CYS A 42 -15.69 21.40 4.13
C CYS A 42 -15.62 22.60 5.09
N SER A 43 -15.97 23.82 4.66
CA SER A 43 -16.08 24.97 5.56
C SER A 43 -17.21 24.84 6.59
N ASP A 44 -18.16 23.94 6.35
CA ASP A 44 -19.21 23.55 7.30
C ASP A 44 -18.69 22.66 8.45
N ARG A 45 -17.41 22.31 8.44
CA ARG A 45 -16.77 21.47 9.47
C ARG A 45 -15.79 22.30 10.29
N GLU A 46 -16.23 22.67 11.48
CA GLU A 46 -15.42 23.46 12.43
C GLU A 46 -14.12 22.74 12.80
N ASP A 47 -14.18 21.42 13.03
CA ASP A 47 -13.03 20.60 13.38
C ASP A 47 -11.96 20.51 12.25
N LEU A 48 -12.33 20.63 10.97
CA LEU A 48 -11.34 20.76 9.89
C LEU A 48 -10.72 22.17 9.82
N THR A 49 -11.38 23.16 10.41
CA THR A 49 -10.98 24.57 10.37
C THR A 49 -10.13 24.97 11.56
N THR A 50 -10.28 24.30 12.70
CA THR A 50 -9.57 24.62 13.94
C THR A 50 -8.52 23.57 14.30
N SER A 51 -8.77 22.29 13.98
CA SER A 51 -7.91 21.23 14.48
C SER A 51 -6.59 21.12 13.73
N THR A 52 -5.60 20.77 14.53
CA THR A 52 -4.26 20.38 14.10
C THR A 52 -4.22 18.89 13.76
N GLY A 53 -3.51 18.53 12.69
CA GLY A 53 -3.47 17.14 12.25
C GLY A 53 -2.51 16.85 11.11
N VAL A 54 -2.68 15.65 10.54
CA VAL A 54 -1.93 15.15 9.39
C VAL A 54 -2.89 14.77 8.27
N TYR A 55 -2.44 14.85 7.03
CA TYR A 55 -3.23 14.49 5.86
C TYR A 55 -2.39 13.75 4.83
N LEU A 56 -3.07 12.92 4.04
CA LEU A 56 -2.53 12.20 2.91
C LEU A 56 -3.29 12.62 1.67
N LEU A 57 -2.59 12.99 0.60
CA LEU A 57 -3.15 13.25 -0.72
C LEU A 57 -2.85 12.05 -1.61
N PHE A 58 -3.88 11.41 -2.13
CA PHE A 58 -3.79 10.22 -2.98
C PHE A 58 -4.12 10.57 -4.42
N GLY A 59 -3.40 9.94 -5.34
CA GLY A 59 -3.60 10.08 -6.78
C GLY A 59 -2.76 9.07 -7.55
N LYS A 60 -2.57 9.33 -8.84
CA LYS A 60 -1.73 8.52 -9.71
C LYS A 60 -0.75 9.42 -10.44
N ASP A 61 0.42 8.89 -10.76
CA ASP A 61 1.33 9.54 -11.70
C ASP A 61 0.89 9.31 -13.16
N ASP A 62 1.61 9.93 -14.09
CA ASP A 62 1.31 9.85 -15.53
C ASP A 62 1.39 8.42 -16.09
N ASP A 63 2.15 7.53 -15.43
CA ASP A 63 2.26 6.10 -15.77
C ASP A 63 1.15 5.24 -15.13
N GLY A 64 0.24 5.88 -14.40
CA GLY A 64 -0.87 5.25 -13.68
C GLY A 64 -0.45 4.57 -12.37
N LYS A 65 0.76 4.80 -11.86
CA LYS A 65 1.23 4.26 -10.58
C LYS A 65 0.65 5.06 -9.44
N GLU A 66 0.28 4.37 -8.37
CA GLU A 66 -0.26 5.01 -7.17
C GLU A 66 0.76 5.97 -6.55
N GLN A 67 0.31 7.18 -6.23
CA GLN A 67 1.13 8.27 -5.70
C GLN A 67 0.52 8.83 -4.43
N VAL A 68 1.36 9.20 -3.46
CA VAL A 68 0.95 9.77 -2.19
C VAL A 68 1.82 10.98 -1.80
N TYR A 69 1.19 12.00 -1.23
CA TYR A 69 1.87 13.07 -0.49
C TYR A 69 1.39 13.06 0.95
N ILE A 70 2.30 13.16 1.91
CA ILE A 70 1.99 13.18 3.35
C ILE A 70 2.34 14.55 3.89
N GLY A 71 1.42 15.18 4.62
CA GLY A 71 1.60 16.54 5.13
C GLY A 71 1.05 16.73 6.54
N GLU A 72 1.60 17.73 7.25
CA GLU A 72 1.02 18.27 8.47
C GLU A 72 0.37 19.66 8.28
N ALA A 73 -0.59 19.98 9.15
CA ALA A 73 -1.06 21.35 9.34
C ALA A 73 -1.59 21.60 10.75
N GLU A 74 -1.40 22.83 11.25
CA GLU A 74 -2.15 23.36 12.40
C GLU A 74 -3.60 23.73 12.04
N THR A 75 -3.85 23.99 10.76
CA THR A 75 -5.19 24.25 10.24
C THR A 75 -5.37 23.47 8.94
N ILE A 76 -6.05 22.33 9.01
CA ILE A 76 -6.16 21.39 7.90
C ILE A 76 -6.85 22.04 6.70
N LEU A 77 -8.03 22.64 6.86
CA LEU A 77 -8.80 23.17 5.73
C LEU A 77 -8.03 24.26 4.97
N LYS A 78 -7.35 25.15 5.69
CA LYS A 78 -6.47 26.17 5.10
C LYS A 78 -5.36 25.53 4.28
N ARG A 79 -4.71 24.48 4.82
CA ARG A 79 -3.64 23.76 4.13
C ARG A 79 -4.14 23.01 2.90
N LEU A 80 -5.28 22.32 2.99
CA LEU A 80 -5.88 21.62 1.84
C LEU A 80 -6.23 22.59 0.71
N ASN A 81 -6.77 23.77 1.02
CA ASN A 81 -7.02 24.81 0.01
C ASN A 81 -5.73 25.30 -0.67
N GLN A 82 -4.61 25.40 0.06
CA GLN A 82 -3.31 25.68 -0.56
C GLN A 82 -2.88 24.55 -1.51
N GLN A 83 -3.08 23.29 -1.09
CA GLN A 83 -2.74 22.11 -1.88
C GLN A 83 -3.59 21.94 -3.14
N LEU A 84 -4.81 22.49 -3.16
CA LEU A 84 -5.62 22.57 -4.39
C LEU A 84 -4.90 23.34 -5.49
N THR A 85 -4.19 24.41 -5.14
CA THR A 85 -3.50 25.27 -6.12
C THR A 85 -2.09 24.78 -6.41
N SER A 86 -1.39 24.18 -5.44
CA SER A 86 0.02 23.79 -5.59
C SER A 86 0.24 22.40 -6.16
N LYS A 87 -0.77 21.51 -6.12
CA LYS A 87 -0.65 20.11 -6.55
C LYS A 87 -1.91 19.66 -7.29
N ASP A 88 -1.71 19.04 -8.44
CA ASP A 88 -2.76 18.56 -9.35
C ASP A 88 -2.88 17.03 -9.42
N PHE A 89 -1.82 16.27 -9.10
CA PHE A 89 -1.78 14.80 -9.21
C PHE A 89 -2.85 14.06 -8.38
N TRP A 90 -3.35 14.68 -7.31
CA TRP A 90 -4.20 14.01 -6.33
C TRP A 90 -5.69 14.23 -6.62
N ASN A 91 -6.51 13.24 -6.29
CA ASN A 91 -7.97 13.27 -6.48
C ASN A 91 -8.75 13.08 -5.16
N GLU A 92 -8.07 12.62 -4.11
CA GLU A 92 -8.67 12.30 -2.83
C GLU A 92 -7.70 12.60 -1.69
N THR A 93 -8.23 12.99 -0.52
CA THR A 93 -7.43 13.12 0.69
C THR A 93 -8.03 12.36 1.85
N ILE A 94 -7.15 11.80 2.69
CA ILE A 94 -7.51 11.34 4.03
C ILE A 94 -6.82 12.23 5.07
N VAL A 95 -7.61 12.82 5.94
CA VAL A 95 -7.17 13.68 7.04
C VAL A 95 -7.33 12.94 8.35
N PHE A 96 -6.41 13.14 9.29
CA PHE A 96 -6.50 12.70 10.67
C PHE A 96 -6.31 13.88 11.62
N ILE A 97 -7.29 14.06 12.52
CA ILE A 97 -7.28 15.08 13.58
C ILE A 97 -7.57 14.41 14.93
N SER A 98 -7.36 15.15 16.03
CA SER A 98 -7.82 14.76 17.36
C SER A 98 -9.12 15.48 17.72
N LYS A 99 -10.09 14.76 18.30
CA LYS A 99 -11.35 15.33 18.79
C LYS A 99 -11.20 16.16 20.06
N ASP A 100 -10.14 15.89 20.82
CA ASP A 100 -9.92 16.45 22.15
C ASP A 100 -8.71 17.42 22.14
N ASP A 101 -8.31 17.90 20.95
CA ASP A 101 -7.16 18.80 20.73
C ASP A 101 -5.81 18.31 21.31
N ASN A 102 -5.64 16.98 21.46
CA ASN A 102 -4.41 16.37 22.00
C ASN A 102 -3.22 16.36 21.01
N LEU A 103 -3.39 16.88 19.79
CA LEU A 103 -2.32 16.98 18.80
C LEU A 103 -1.76 18.40 18.75
N ASN A 104 -0.49 18.55 19.11
CA ASN A 104 0.26 19.79 18.98
C ASN A 104 1.23 19.74 17.77
N LYS A 105 1.96 20.83 17.55
CA LYS A 105 2.94 20.95 16.46
C LYS A 105 4.03 19.87 16.48
N ALA A 106 4.52 19.50 17.66
CA ALA A 106 5.56 18.49 17.78
C ALA A 106 5.01 17.10 17.40
N HIS A 107 3.78 16.80 17.85
CA HIS A 107 3.08 15.54 17.56
C HIS A 107 2.84 15.36 16.06
N ILE A 108 2.26 16.34 15.36
CA ILE A 108 1.98 16.22 13.92
C ILE A 108 3.24 16.11 13.07
N LYS A 109 4.34 16.78 13.44
CA LYS A 109 5.63 16.64 12.76
C LYS A 109 6.23 15.24 12.96
N TYR A 110 6.11 14.70 14.18
CA TYR A 110 6.50 13.32 14.46
C TYR A 110 5.68 12.34 13.62
N LEU A 111 4.35 12.49 13.61
CA LEU A 111 3.43 11.67 12.83
C LEU A 111 3.72 11.74 11.32
N GLU A 112 3.92 12.94 10.77
CA GLU A 112 4.24 13.15 9.35
C GLU A 112 5.56 12.44 8.98
N SER A 113 6.61 12.64 9.77
CA SER A 113 7.91 12.02 9.54
C SER A 113 7.84 10.49 9.57
N ARG A 114 7.17 9.93 10.58
CA ARG A 114 7.03 8.47 10.74
C ARG A 114 6.16 7.86 9.64
N GLN A 115 5.02 8.48 9.31
CA GLN A 115 4.19 8.02 8.19
C GLN A 115 4.97 8.06 6.87
N HIS A 116 5.75 9.12 6.62
CA HIS A 116 6.60 9.22 5.44
C HIS A 116 7.66 8.11 5.39
N GLU A 117 8.33 7.81 6.50
CA GLU A 117 9.29 6.71 6.61
C GLU A 117 8.64 5.34 6.33
N ILE A 118 7.47 5.09 6.93
CA ILE A 118 6.72 3.84 6.73
C ILE A 118 6.28 3.70 5.27
N ALA A 119 5.75 4.77 4.66
CA ALA A 119 5.31 4.77 3.26
C ALA A 119 6.48 4.49 2.30
N LYS A 120 7.65 5.11 2.53
CA LYS A 120 8.86 4.84 1.75
C LYS A 120 9.35 3.40 1.94
N SER A 121 9.31 2.88 3.18
CA SER A 121 9.75 1.51 3.47
C SER A 121 8.83 0.46 2.85
N ALA A 122 7.52 0.71 2.85
CA ALA A 122 6.53 -0.15 2.21
C ALA A 122 6.67 -0.19 0.68
N ASN A 123 7.15 0.91 0.08
CA ASN A 123 7.43 1.05 -1.36
C ASN A 123 6.26 0.65 -2.27
N ARG A 124 5.02 0.87 -1.82
CA ARG A 124 3.79 0.59 -2.60
C ARG A 124 3.29 1.78 -3.41
N TYR A 125 3.55 2.98 -2.92
CA TYR A 125 3.16 4.24 -3.54
C TYR A 125 4.41 5.05 -3.81
N LYS A 126 4.43 5.80 -4.91
CA LYS A 126 5.41 6.85 -5.13
C LYS A 126 5.16 7.97 -4.12
N VAL A 127 6.12 8.25 -3.25
CA VAL A 127 6.02 9.33 -2.26
C VAL A 127 6.50 10.65 -2.90
N ASP A 128 5.58 11.61 -3.07
CA ASP A 128 5.80 12.90 -3.76
C ASP A 128 6.51 13.96 -2.90
N ASN A 129 6.69 13.71 -1.60
CA ASN A 129 7.38 14.65 -0.73
C ASN A 129 8.79 14.96 -1.25
N SER A 130 9.00 16.19 -1.73
CA SER A 130 10.30 16.67 -2.24
C SER A 130 11.35 16.82 -1.13
N ILE A 131 10.89 17.00 0.11
CA ILE A 131 11.72 17.12 1.31
C ILE A 131 11.30 16.04 2.30
N VAL A 132 12.27 15.35 2.89
CA VAL A 132 12.03 14.41 3.99
C VAL A 132 11.53 15.20 5.21
N PRO A 133 10.34 14.92 5.75
CA PRO A 133 9.82 15.65 6.89
C PRO A 133 10.75 15.53 8.11
N THR A 134 10.89 16.62 8.87
CA THR A 134 11.74 16.64 10.06
C THR A 134 11.03 15.98 11.24
N GLN A 135 11.69 15.01 11.87
CA GLN A 135 11.17 14.36 13.06
C GLN A 135 11.41 15.23 14.31
N SER A 136 10.33 15.67 14.95
CA SER A 136 10.41 16.37 16.24
C SER A 136 10.86 15.44 17.36
N SER A 137 11.66 15.95 18.30
CA SER A 137 11.93 15.26 19.56
C SER A 137 10.76 15.47 20.52
N ILE A 138 10.12 14.37 20.94
CA ILE A 138 9.00 14.33 21.89
C ILE A 138 9.36 13.38 23.05
N SER A 139 8.61 13.45 24.15
CA SER A 139 8.86 12.59 25.31
C SER A 139 8.64 11.10 24.98
N GLU A 140 9.14 10.21 25.82
CA GLU A 140 8.91 8.77 25.67
C GLU A 140 7.40 8.43 25.69
N SER A 141 6.65 9.09 26.58
CA SER A 141 5.19 8.92 26.70
C SER A 141 4.49 9.36 25.41
N ASP A 142 4.78 10.58 24.93
CA ASP A 142 4.17 11.10 23.70
C ASP A 142 4.53 10.21 22.50
N ARG A 143 5.76 9.68 22.46
CA ARG A 143 6.19 8.77 21.40
C ARG A 143 5.36 7.50 21.40
N ALA A 144 5.13 6.89 22.56
CA ALA A 144 4.32 5.68 22.66
C ALA A 144 2.88 5.94 22.18
N GLU A 145 2.29 7.08 22.55
CA GLU A 145 0.97 7.49 22.09
C GLU A 145 0.92 7.74 20.58
N MET A 146 1.95 8.39 20.01
CA MET A 146 2.00 8.67 18.57
C MET A 146 2.19 7.40 17.74
N GLU A 147 2.98 6.43 18.19
CA GLU A 147 3.09 5.13 17.50
C GLU A 147 1.76 4.36 17.57
N GLU A 148 1.03 4.42 18.71
CA GLU A 148 -0.33 3.86 18.78
C GLU A 148 -1.28 4.57 17.80
N PHE A 149 -1.20 5.90 17.73
CA PHE A 149 -1.98 6.70 16.79
C PHE A 149 -1.68 6.31 15.32
N ILE A 150 -0.42 6.05 14.99
CA ILE A 150 -0.01 5.56 13.66
C ILE A 150 -0.62 4.21 13.34
N GLU A 151 -0.71 3.28 14.29
CA GLU A 151 -1.38 1.99 14.06
C GLU A 151 -2.87 2.16 13.73
N TYR A 152 -3.55 3.14 14.34
CA TYR A 152 -4.92 3.50 13.99
C TYR A 152 -5.04 4.16 12.63
N ILE A 153 -4.12 5.06 12.28
CA ILE A 153 -4.01 5.63 10.93
C ILE A 153 -3.88 4.50 9.91
N LYS A 154 -2.92 3.58 10.09
CA LYS A 154 -2.66 2.46 9.17
C LYS A 154 -3.91 1.63 8.91
N LEU A 155 -4.63 1.29 9.98
CA LEU A 155 -5.88 0.55 9.90
C LEU A 155 -6.95 1.30 9.10
N LEU A 156 -7.15 2.59 9.39
CA LEU A 156 -8.19 3.38 8.75
C LEU A 156 -7.87 3.70 7.29
N VAL A 157 -6.62 4.03 6.97
CA VAL A 157 -6.18 4.28 5.59
C VAL A 157 -6.39 3.04 4.72
N ASN A 158 -6.03 1.84 5.21
CA ASN A 158 -6.32 0.59 4.50
C ASN A 158 -7.82 0.35 4.36
N THR A 159 -8.60 0.49 5.44
CA THR A 159 -10.07 0.32 5.40
C THR A 159 -10.72 1.27 4.40
N LEU A 160 -10.16 2.46 4.22
CA LEU A 160 -10.65 3.48 3.27
C LEU A 160 -10.16 3.27 1.83
N GLY A 161 -9.41 2.20 1.57
CA GLY A 161 -9.03 1.74 0.24
C GLY A 161 -7.57 1.98 -0.14
N HIS A 162 -6.73 2.47 0.76
CA HIS A 162 -5.33 2.82 0.46
C HIS A 162 -4.33 1.98 1.24
N LYS A 163 -3.43 1.29 0.53
CA LYS A 163 -2.46 0.36 1.15
C LYS A 163 -1.08 0.96 1.33
N VAL A 164 -1.00 2.29 1.43
CA VAL A 164 0.26 3.05 1.45
C VAL A 164 1.26 2.62 2.52
N PHE A 165 0.77 2.14 3.67
CA PHE A 165 1.60 1.71 4.79
C PHE A 165 1.76 0.20 4.90
N GLU A 166 1.21 -0.57 3.96
CA GLU A 166 1.34 -2.03 3.98
C GLU A 166 2.59 -2.44 3.23
N GLU A 167 3.40 -3.31 3.82
CA GLU A 167 4.50 -3.93 3.10
C GLU A 167 3.96 -4.76 1.93
N LYS A 168 4.79 -4.93 0.88
CA LYS A 168 4.43 -5.80 -0.26
C LYS A 168 4.33 -7.28 0.14
N ARG A 169 5.04 -7.66 1.20
CA ARG A 169 4.92 -8.97 1.86
C ARG A 169 4.08 -8.82 3.12
N GLU A 170 3.17 -9.75 3.35
CA GLU A 170 2.43 -9.78 4.62
C GLU A 170 3.22 -10.60 5.65
N PHE A 171 4.31 -10.10 6.26
CA PHE A 171 5.04 -10.96 7.21
C PHE A 171 4.18 -11.31 8.44
N LYS A 172 3.56 -12.50 8.46
CA LYS A 172 2.73 -12.99 9.57
C LYS A 172 3.52 -14.00 10.40
N PRO A 173 4.19 -13.60 11.50
CA PRO A 173 5.04 -14.50 12.29
C PRO A 173 4.32 -15.71 12.91
N LYS A 174 2.97 -15.75 12.89
CA LYS A 174 2.15 -16.86 13.42
C LYS A 174 1.48 -17.73 12.36
N GLN A 175 1.51 -17.35 11.08
CA GLN A 175 1.04 -18.20 9.99
C GLN A 175 2.22 -18.44 9.06
N LYS A 176 2.70 -19.68 8.94
CA LYS A 176 3.63 -20.03 7.88
C LYS A 176 2.94 -19.71 6.55
N GLN A 177 3.21 -18.55 5.97
CA GLN A 177 2.83 -18.31 4.59
C GLN A 177 3.53 -19.34 3.73
N ALA A 178 2.74 -20.07 2.96
CA ALA A 178 3.26 -21.08 2.07
C ALA A 178 4.03 -20.36 0.95
N THR A 179 5.36 -20.40 1.02
CA THR A 179 6.20 -19.98 -0.10
C THR A 179 6.10 -21.02 -1.20
N PHE A 180 5.88 -20.54 -2.43
CA PHE A 180 5.85 -21.33 -3.65
C PHE A 180 7.06 -21.00 -4.53
N PHE A 181 7.43 -21.98 -5.33
CA PHE A 181 8.64 -21.98 -6.14
C PHE A 181 8.27 -22.35 -7.59
N ILE A 182 8.95 -21.70 -8.54
CA ILE A 182 8.99 -22.10 -9.94
C ILE A 182 10.45 -22.35 -10.31
N LYS A 183 10.76 -23.54 -10.81
CA LYS A 183 12.02 -23.83 -11.49
C LYS A 183 11.73 -24.35 -12.88
N ALA A 184 12.28 -23.69 -13.89
CA ALA A 184 12.03 -24.03 -15.29
C ALA A 184 13.25 -23.75 -16.18
N ALA A 185 13.13 -24.11 -17.45
CA ALA A 185 14.17 -23.87 -18.45
C ALA A 185 14.52 -22.37 -18.58
N ARG A 186 15.66 -22.09 -19.22
CA ARG A 186 16.14 -20.73 -19.52
C ARG A 186 16.47 -19.89 -18.28
N GLY A 187 16.86 -20.55 -17.18
CA GLY A 187 17.32 -19.88 -15.96
C GLY A 187 16.22 -19.40 -15.01
N ALA A 188 14.95 -19.74 -15.26
CA ALA A 188 13.85 -19.38 -14.38
C ALA A 188 13.92 -20.13 -13.05
N ASP A 189 14.04 -19.38 -11.96
CA ASP A 189 14.07 -19.85 -10.56
C ASP A 189 13.43 -18.78 -9.67
N GLY A 190 12.10 -18.80 -9.61
CA GLY A 190 11.30 -17.81 -8.91
C GLY A 190 10.76 -18.30 -7.57
N GLN A 191 10.63 -17.39 -6.61
CA GLN A 191 9.99 -17.62 -5.32
C GLN A 191 8.90 -16.59 -5.09
N GLY A 192 7.79 -16.99 -4.48
CA GLY A 192 6.71 -16.06 -4.20
C GLY A 192 5.62 -16.64 -3.31
N GLU A 193 4.61 -15.83 -3.02
CA GLU A 193 3.47 -16.22 -2.19
C GLU A 193 2.18 -15.53 -2.63
N PRO A 194 1.02 -16.16 -2.40
CA PRO A 194 -0.26 -15.50 -2.57
C PRO A 194 -0.46 -14.44 -1.48
N THR A 195 -1.04 -13.31 -1.87
CA THR A 195 -1.38 -12.19 -0.98
C THR A 195 -2.82 -11.77 -1.24
N SER A 196 -3.36 -10.90 -0.37
CA SER A 196 -4.69 -10.30 -0.61
C SER A 196 -4.75 -9.43 -1.88
N ASP A 197 -3.61 -9.01 -2.43
CA ASP A 197 -3.50 -8.16 -3.63
C ASP A 197 -3.15 -8.90 -4.93
N GLY A 198 -2.99 -10.23 -4.84
CA GLY A 198 -2.56 -11.06 -5.97
C GLY A 198 -1.42 -11.99 -5.57
N PHE A 199 -0.31 -11.97 -6.31
CA PHE A 199 0.81 -12.86 -6.06
C PHE A 199 2.13 -12.08 -6.05
N VAL A 200 2.84 -12.11 -4.93
CA VAL A 200 4.13 -11.42 -4.80
C VAL A 200 5.25 -12.35 -5.22
N VAL A 201 6.12 -11.89 -6.12
CA VAL A 201 7.39 -12.53 -6.45
C VAL A 201 8.49 -11.83 -5.66
N PHE A 202 9.32 -12.62 -5.00
CA PHE A 202 10.32 -12.11 -4.09
C PHE A 202 11.51 -11.49 -4.82
N LYS A 203 12.05 -10.41 -4.25
CA LYS A 203 13.38 -9.89 -4.56
C LYS A 203 14.42 -11.01 -4.63
N GLY A 204 15.28 -10.95 -5.65
CA GLY A 204 16.31 -11.96 -5.93
C GLY A 204 15.80 -13.20 -6.67
N SER A 205 14.49 -13.30 -6.94
CA SER A 205 13.95 -14.32 -7.84
C SER A 205 14.51 -14.15 -9.24
N LYS A 206 14.66 -15.27 -9.96
CA LYS A 206 15.19 -15.32 -11.32
C LYS A 206 14.07 -15.57 -12.32
N ALA A 207 13.93 -14.68 -13.29
CA ALA A 207 13.11 -14.85 -14.47
C ALA A 207 13.94 -15.35 -15.66
N ALA A 208 13.31 -16.08 -16.57
CA ALA A 208 13.97 -16.64 -17.75
C ALA A 208 14.71 -15.56 -18.57
N ALA A 209 15.90 -15.86 -19.09
CA ALA A 209 16.66 -14.93 -19.94
C ALA A 209 15.95 -14.59 -21.25
N THR A 210 15.22 -15.54 -21.82
CA THR A 210 14.52 -15.38 -23.10
C THR A 210 13.05 -15.75 -23.01
N ILE A 211 12.24 -15.13 -23.86
CA ILE A 211 10.82 -15.46 -24.05
C ILE A 211 10.63 -16.46 -25.20
N VAL A 212 9.51 -17.18 -25.22
CA VAL A 212 9.12 -17.97 -26.40
C VAL A 212 8.35 -17.10 -27.39
N ASN A 213 8.45 -17.40 -28.69
CA ASN A 213 7.74 -16.66 -29.75
C ASN A 213 6.20 -16.71 -29.59
N SER A 214 5.66 -17.74 -28.95
CA SER A 214 4.23 -17.91 -28.71
C SER A 214 3.70 -17.16 -27.48
N MET A 215 4.55 -16.40 -26.78
CA MET A 215 4.13 -15.59 -25.63
C MET A 215 3.21 -14.46 -26.09
N THR A 216 2.09 -14.27 -25.40
CA THR A 216 1.08 -13.27 -25.79
C THR A 216 1.66 -11.86 -25.77
N SER A 217 1.36 -11.06 -26.81
CA SER A 217 1.94 -9.72 -27.00
C SER A 217 1.81 -8.80 -25.78
N ASN A 218 0.65 -8.80 -25.10
CA ASN A 218 0.46 -7.99 -23.89
C ASN A 218 1.46 -8.35 -22.77
N PHE A 219 1.82 -9.63 -22.63
CA PHE A 219 2.83 -10.05 -21.66
C PHE A 219 4.24 -9.71 -22.09
N ILE A 220 4.52 -9.67 -23.40
CA ILE A 220 5.81 -9.19 -23.93
C ILE A 220 5.98 -7.71 -23.59
N THR A 221 4.99 -6.88 -23.91
CA THR A 221 4.99 -5.45 -23.58
C THR A 221 5.11 -5.22 -22.08
N TYR A 222 4.38 -5.99 -21.28
CA TYR A 222 4.46 -5.86 -19.82
C TYR A 222 5.84 -6.27 -19.28
N ARG A 223 6.44 -7.34 -19.80
CA ARG A 223 7.80 -7.74 -19.43
C ARG A 223 8.81 -6.65 -19.77
N GLN A 224 8.70 -6.05 -20.96
CA GLN A 224 9.58 -4.94 -21.36
C GLN A 224 9.43 -3.76 -20.41
N LYS A 225 8.19 -3.38 -20.04
CA LYS A 225 7.93 -2.35 -19.04
C LYS A 225 8.64 -2.64 -17.70
N LEU A 226 8.63 -3.89 -17.22
CA LEU A 226 9.34 -4.25 -15.99
C LEU A 226 10.87 -4.12 -16.10
N ILE A 227 11.43 -4.34 -17.29
CA ILE A 227 12.86 -4.15 -17.56
C ILE A 227 13.19 -2.66 -17.59
N ASP A 228 12.39 -1.87 -18.30
CA ASP A 228 12.58 -0.42 -18.43
C ASP A 228 12.46 0.29 -17.07
N GLU A 229 11.57 -0.21 -16.20
CA GLU A 229 11.40 0.28 -14.82
C GLU A 229 12.47 -0.23 -13.84
N GLY A 230 13.40 -1.09 -14.29
CA GLY A 230 14.45 -1.67 -13.45
C GLY A 230 13.95 -2.68 -12.41
N VAL A 231 12.70 -3.15 -12.53
CA VAL A 231 12.17 -4.25 -11.71
C VAL A 231 12.87 -5.55 -12.07
N LEU A 232 13.10 -5.78 -13.37
CA LEU A 232 13.86 -6.91 -13.90
C LEU A 232 15.20 -6.40 -14.45
N VAL A 233 16.30 -6.88 -13.89
CA VAL A 233 17.65 -6.53 -14.35
C VAL A 233 18.31 -7.73 -15.02
N ASP A 234 18.85 -7.52 -16.22
CA ASP A 234 19.57 -8.54 -16.98
C ASP A 234 20.89 -8.93 -16.29
N LYS A 235 21.08 -10.22 -16.07
CA LYS A 235 22.32 -10.84 -15.54
C LYS A 235 23.01 -11.72 -16.58
N GLY A 236 22.61 -11.66 -17.84
CA GLY A 236 23.06 -12.50 -18.94
C GLY A 236 22.28 -13.81 -19.02
N ASP A 237 22.45 -14.68 -18.02
CA ASP A 237 21.83 -16.02 -18.02
C ASP A 237 20.38 -16.05 -17.50
N PHE A 238 19.94 -14.96 -16.86
CA PHE A 238 18.61 -14.77 -16.31
C PHE A 238 18.35 -13.28 -16.07
N PHE A 239 17.09 -12.92 -15.86
CA PHE A 239 16.71 -11.63 -15.28
C PHE A 239 16.49 -11.77 -13.78
N GLU A 240 16.90 -10.80 -12.98
CA GLU A 240 16.72 -10.80 -11.52
C GLU A 240 15.71 -9.72 -11.08
N PHE A 241 14.80 -10.09 -10.19
CA PHE A 241 13.89 -9.13 -9.54
C PHE A 241 14.66 -8.29 -8.51
N THR A 242 14.68 -6.97 -8.70
CA THR A 242 15.43 -6.03 -7.83
C THR A 242 14.73 -5.71 -6.51
N ASP A 243 13.41 -5.86 -6.47
CA ASP A 243 12.55 -5.69 -5.32
C ASP A 243 11.38 -6.68 -5.37
N ASP A 244 10.63 -6.79 -4.28
CA ASP A 244 9.37 -7.51 -4.29
C ASP A 244 8.39 -6.88 -5.27
N TYR A 245 7.74 -7.73 -6.06
CA TYR A 245 6.81 -7.29 -7.08
C TYR A 245 5.49 -8.05 -6.99
N ILE A 246 4.40 -7.31 -6.83
CA ILE A 246 3.04 -7.87 -6.76
C ILE A 246 2.47 -7.92 -8.17
N PHE A 247 2.14 -9.13 -8.62
CA PHE A 247 1.38 -9.36 -9.83
C PHE A 247 -0.10 -9.49 -9.52
N SER A 248 -0.95 -9.04 -10.45
CA SER A 248 -2.41 -9.14 -10.34
C SER A 248 -2.94 -10.57 -10.24
N SER A 249 -2.14 -11.57 -10.61
CA SER A 249 -2.51 -12.98 -10.44
C SER A 249 -1.28 -13.90 -10.38
N PRO A 250 -1.42 -15.11 -9.80
CA PRO A 250 -0.37 -16.14 -9.84
C PRO A 250 0.04 -16.51 -11.26
N SER A 251 -0.89 -16.49 -12.21
CA SER A 251 -0.61 -16.81 -13.62
C SER A 251 0.23 -15.72 -14.27
N THR A 252 -0.09 -14.44 -14.05
CA THR A 252 0.75 -13.33 -14.53
C THR A 252 2.16 -13.45 -13.98
N ALA A 253 2.30 -13.74 -12.67
CA ALA A 253 3.60 -13.97 -12.04
C ALA A 253 4.37 -15.13 -12.69
N ALA A 254 3.72 -16.28 -12.90
CA ALA A 254 4.34 -17.44 -13.54
C ALA A 254 4.80 -17.14 -14.98
N VAL A 255 3.98 -16.41 -15.75
CA VAL A 255 4.33 -15.99 -17.11
C VAL A 255 5.59 -15.11 -17.12
N MET A 256 5.68 -14.14 -16.20
CA MET A 256 6.85 -13.26 -16.08
C MET A 256 8.10 -14.02 -15.63
N VAL A 257 7.98 -14.95 -14.69
CA VAL A 257 9.13 -15.76 -14.27
C VAL A 257 9.58 -16.71 -15.37
N MET A 258 8.66 -17.39 -16.05
CA MET A 258 9.00 -18.48 -16.98
C MET A 258 9.30 -18.02 -18.42
N GLY A 259 8.92 -16.80 -18.81
CA GLY A 259 9.07 -16.31 -20.20
C GLY A 259 8.24 -17.10 -21.21
N ARG A 260 7.06 -17.60 -20.80
CA ARG A 260 6.07 -18.27 -21.65
C ARG A 260 4.68 -18.17 -21.03
N ASN A 261 3.64 -18.45 -21.82
CA ASN A 261 2.31 -18.66 -21.26
C ASN A 261 2.35 -19.80 -20.23
N ALA A 262 1.75 -19.56 -19.06
CA ALA A 262 1.85 -20.43 -17.90
C ALA A 262 0.59 -20.29 -17.03
N ASN A 263 0.14 -21.40 -16.45
CA ASN A 263 -0.94 -21.41 -15.48
C ASN A 263 -0.35 -21.40 -14.07
N GLY A 264 -0.49 -20.27 -13.37
CA GLY A 264 0.14 -20.09 -12.06
C GLY A 264 -0.34 -21.11 -11.02
N LEU A 265 -1.59 -21.56 -11.10
CA LEU A 265 -2.15 -22.52 -10.15
C LEU A 265 -1.43 -23.88 -10.17
N THR A 266 -0.83 -24.25 -11.31
CA THR A 266 -0.12 -25.53 -11.48
C THR A 266 1.40 -25.40 -11.45
N GLU A 267 1.91 -24.23 -11.83
CA GLU A 267 3.35 -23.99 -11.98
C GLU A 267 4.00 -23.62 -10.64
N TRP A 268 3.30 -22.82 -9.80
CA TRP A 268 3.74 -22.52 -8.45
C TRP A 268 3.58 -23.73 -7.54
N LYS A 269 4.69 -24.23 -6.99
CA LYS A 269 4.71 -25.42 -6.13
C LYS A 269 5.35 -25.14 -4.77
N SER A 270 4.83 -25.73 -3.71
CA SER A 270 5.46 -25.67 -2.39
C SER A 270 6.78 -26.46 -2.38
N LYS A 271 7.53 -26.36 -1.28
CA LYS A 271 8.75 -27.17 -1.08
C LYS A 271 8.50 -28.68 -1.21
N ASP A 272 7.29 -29.13 -0.87
CA ASP A 272 6.88 -30.53 -0.95
C ASP A 272 6.32 -30.92 -2.34
N GLY A 273 6.39 -30.02 -3.32
CA GLY A 273 5.93 -30.25 -4.69
C GLY A 273 4.42 -30.12 -4.91
N LYS A 274 3.64 -29.76 -3.87
CA LYS A 274 2.19 -29.51 -4.00
C LYS A 274 1.93 -28.23 -4.78
N THR A 275 0.98 -28.26 -5.69
CA THR A 275 0.65 -27.07 -6.50
C THR A 275 -0.11 -26.03 -5.68
N LEU A 276 -0.08 -24.77 -6.12
CA LEU A 276 -0.90 -23.70 -5.53
C LEU A 276 -2.39 -24.05 -5.58
N LYS A 277 -2.86 -24.69 -6.66
CA LYS A 277 -4.23 -25.20 -6.78
C LYS A 277 -4.58 -26.13 -5.62
N ASP A 278 -3.72 -27.11 -5.33
CA ASP A 278 -3.95 -28.09 -4.28
C ASP A 278 -3.96 -27.44 -2.90
N PHE A 279 -3.11 -26.42 -2.70
CA PHE A 279 -3.06 -25.67 -1.45
C PHE A 279 -4.37 -24.92 -1.20
N GLU A 280 -4.87 -24.17 -2.20
CA GLU A 280 -6.11 -23.40 -2.11
C GLU A 280 -7.36 -24.28 -1.94
N THR A 281 -7.36 -25.49 -2.51
CA THR A 281 -8.50 -26.41 -2.39
C THR A 281 -8.47 -27.26 -1.12
N ASN A 282 -7.29 -27.65 -0.62
CA ASN A 282 -7.17 -28.53 0.54
C ASN A 282 -7.20 -27.80 1.89
N GLU A 283 -6.96 -26.49 1.96
CA GLU A 283 -7.14 -25.73 3.21
C GLU A 283 -8.61 -25.57 3.62
N LYS A 284 -9.58 -25.80 2.70
CA LYS A 284 -11.01 -25.71 3.02
C LYS A 284 -11.55 -26.89 3.84
N THR A 285 -10.79 -27.97 4.01
CA THR A 285 -11.24 -29.19 4.71
C THR A 285 -10.82 -29.30 6.17
N THR A 286 -10.12 -28.30 6.71
CA THR A 286 -9.75 -28.25 8.13
C THR A 286 -10.15 -26.92 8.76
N LYS A 287 -11.45 -26.75 8.99
CA LYS A 287 -11.96 -25.94 10.10
C LYS A 287 -13.08 -26.72 10.80
N PRO A 288 -12.88 -27.18 12.06
CA PRO A 288 -14.00 -27.62 12.90
C PRO A 288 -14.91 -26.44 13.26
#